data_AF-A0A9C6WK62-F1
#
_entry.id   AF-A0A9C6WK62-F1
#
_cell.length_a   1.000
_cell.length_b   1.000
_cell.length_c   1.000
_cell.angle_alpha   90.00
_cell.angle_beta   90.00
_cell.angle_gamma   90.00
#
_symmetry.space_group_name_H-M   'P 1'
#
loop_
_entity.id
_entity.type
_entity.pdbx_description
1 polymer ?
#
loop_
_entity_poly.entity_id
_entity_poly.type
_entity_poly.pdbx_seq_one_letter_code
_entity_poly.pdbx_strand_id
1 'polypeptide(L)'
;MIVILLEATGTRDEGIVVKDLSSKWESSDQSGKWLKLKPEYIQASADLDVLIIGGYYGSGRCGGEVAQFLVGLAERPSPNTHPKRFISFCRVGTGLSDDELDSLNPHFQPWQDRLGL
;
A
#
# COMPACT_ATOMS: atom_id res chain seq x y z
N MET A 1 1.73 27.03 -8.59
CA MET A 1 1.74 25.84 -7.72
C MET A 1 1.96 24.56 -8.51
N ILE A 2 1.11 24.22 -9.50
CA ILE A 2 1.27 23.01 -10.33
C ILE A 2 2.62 22.95 -11.07
N VAL A 3 3.08 24.08 -11.63
CA VAL A 3 4.37 24.14 -12.35
C VAL A 3 5.55 23.77 -11.45
N ILE A 4 5.58 24.25 -10.20
CA ILE A 4 6.66 23.97 -9.25
C ILE A 4 6.65 22.50 -8.82
N LEU A 5 5.46 21.90 -8.69
CA LEU A 5 5.36 20.46 -8.41
C LEU A 5 5.89 19.62 -9.58
N LEU A 6 5.63 20.03 -10.83
CA LEU A 6 6.16 19.35 -12.02
C LEU A 6 7.69 19.53 -12.17
N GLU A 7 8.24 20.66 -11.74
CA GLU A 7 9.69 20.84 -11.67
C GLU A 7 10.31 19.94 -10.61
N ALA A 8 9.70 19.85 -9.42
CA ALA A 8 10.14 18.96 -8.35
C ALA A 8 10.10 17.48 -8.74
N THR A 9 9.12 17.05 -9.53
CA THR A 9 9.13 15.67 -10.09
C THR A 9 10.23 15.48 -11.13
N GLY A 10 10.50 16.50 -11.95
CA GLY A 10 11.60 16.50 -12.91
C GLY A 10 12.98 16.35 -12.25
N THR A 11 13.17 16.91 -11.06
CA THR A 11 14.40 16.76 -10.25
C THR A 11 14.43 15.49 -9.41
N ARG A 12 13.38 14.65 -9.46
CA ARG A 12 13.19 13.45 -8.63
C ARG A 12 13.07 13.73 -7.13
N ASP A 13 12.62 14.93 -6.77
CA ASP A 13 12.25 15.24 -5.40
C ASP A 13 10.89 14.60 -5.03
N GLU A 14 10.65 14.34 -3.75
CA GLU A 14 9.43 13.68 -3.26
C GLU A 14 8.16 14.53 -3.44
N GLY A 15 8.30 15.85 -3.44
CA GLY A 15 7.18 16.78 -3.55
C GLY A 15 7.51 18.15 -2.97
N ILE A 16 6.47 18.94 -2.68
CA ILE A 16 6.60 20.29 -2.13
C ILE A 16 5.85 20.43 -0.79
N VAL A 17 6.39 21.29 0.08
CA VAL A 17 5.72 21.67 1.33
C VAL A 17 5.26 23.11 1.22
N VAL A 18 3.95 23.34 1.35
CA VAL A 18 3.35 24.67 1.36
C VAL A 18 3.13 25.08 2.81
N LYS A 19 3.73 26.21 3.21
CA LYS A 19 3.62 26.75 4.58
C LYS A 19 2.95 28.12 4.52
N ASP A 20 2.01 28.35 5.42
CA ASP A 20 1.50 29.69 5.68
C ASP A 20 2.58 30.52 6.42
N LEU A 21 3.02 31.63 5.82
CA LEU A 21 4.03 32.51 6.41
C LEU A 21 3.52 33.24 7.66
N SER A 22 2.21 33.37 7.82
CA SER A 22 1.59 33.96 9.02
C SER A 22 1.45 32.96 10.17
N SER A 23 1.67 31.66 9.90
CA SER A 23 1.58 30.64 10.93
C SER A 23 2.79 30.66 11.87
N LYS A 24 2.51 30.56 13.18
CA LYS A 24 3.55 30.25 14.16
C LYS A 24 3.84 28.75 14.13
N TRP A 25 5.10 28.40 14.41
CA TRP A 25 5.48 27.01 14.59
C TRP A 25 4.89 26.49 15.90
N GLU A 26 4.10 25.44 15.81
CA GLU A 26 3.45 24.78 16.94
C GLU A 26 3.77 23.28 16.89
N SER A 27 4.24 22.72 18.00
CA SER A 27 4.51 21.29 18.08
C SER A 27 3.20 20.50 18.10
N SER A 28 3.13 19.41 17.33
CA SER A 28 1.96 18.52 17.22
C SER A 28 0.74 19.12 16.49
N ASP A 29 0.87 20.29 15.87
CA ASP A 29 -0.22 20.89 15.13
C ASP A 29 -0.40 20.24 13.74
N GLN A 30 -1.57 19.64 13.51
CA GLN A 30 -1.98 19.07 12.21
C GLN A 30 -3.10 19.88 11.54
N SER A 31 -3.33 21.13 11.97
CA SER A 31 -4.42 21.99 11.49
C SER A 31 -4.28 22.50 10.04
N GLY A 32 -3.41 21.89 9.22
CA GLY A 32 -3.30 22.19 7.79
C GLY A 32 -2.52 23.46 7.45
N LYS A 33 -1.90 24.14 8.43
CA LYS A 33 -0.99 25.27 8.20
C LYS A 33 0.22 24.89 7.33
N TRP A 34 0.59 23.62 7.35
CA TRP A 34 1.72 23.03 6.63
C TRP A 34 1.19 21.86 5.79
N LEU A 35 1.06 22.08 4.48
CA LEU A 35 0.52 21.08 3.55
C LEU A 35 1.67 20.38 2.82
N LYS A 36 1.62 19.05 2.81
CA LYS A 36 2.53 18.21 2.01
C LYS A 36 1.82 17.86 0.72
N LEU A 37 2.34 18.33 -0.40
CA LEU A 37 1.85 17.99 -1.73
C LEU A 37 2.85 17.05 -2.38
N LYS A 38 2.41 15.81 -2.60
CA LYS A 38 3.20 14.82 -3.30
C LYS A 38 2.55 14.48 -4.65
N PRO A 39 3.34 14.19 -5.69
CA PRO A 39 2.83 13.89 -7.03
C PRO A 39 1.82 12.73 -7.04
N GLU A 40 2.05 11.70 -6.22
CA GLU A 40 1.18 10.53 -6.09
C GLU A 40 -0.23 10.84 -5.57
N TYR A 41 -0.46 12.04 -5.02
CA TYR A 41 -1.80 12.47 -4.61
C TYR A 41 -2.62 13.08 -5.76
N ILE A 42 -1.97 13.44 -6.87
CA ILE A 42 -2.59 14.19 -7.97
C ILE A 42 -2.61 13.37 -9.25
N GLN A 43 -1.54 12.63 -9.51
CA GLN A 43 -1.49 11.64 -10.58
C GLN A 43 -1.64 10.26 -9.97
N ALA A 44 -2.42 9.40 -10.63
CA ALA A 44 -2.35 7.98 -10.35
C ALA A 44 -0.88 7.56 -10.47
N SER A 45 -0.27 7.24 -9.33
CA SER A 45 1.01 6.53 -9.31
C SER A 45 0.85 5.27 -10.17
N ALA A 46 1.93 4.80 -10.79
CA ALA A 46 1.86 3.54 -11.52
C ALA A 46 1.33 2.43 -10.60
N ASP A 47 0.13 1.95 -10.88
CA ASP A 47 -0.47 0.83 -10.15
C ASP A 47 0.31 -0.44 -10.49
N LEU A 48 0.52 -1.29 -9.49
CA LEU A 48 1.17 -2.58 -9.66
C LEU A 48 0.16 -3.70 -9.43
N ASP A 49 -0.06 -4.51 -10.45
CA ASP A 49 -0.78 -5.78 -10.31
C ASP A 49 0.15 -6.84 -9.69
N VAL A 50 -0.19 -7.29 -8.49
CA VAL A 50 0.58 -8.26 -7.71
C VAL A 50 -0.33 -9.39 -7.23
N LEU A 51 0.27 -10.56 -6.94
CA LEU A 51 -0.46 -11.73 -6.47
C LEU A 51 -0.22 -11.94 -4.98
N ILE A 52 -1.28 -12.26 -4.23
CA ILE A 52 -1.15 -12.67 -2.83
C ILE A 52 -0.57 -14.09 -2.79
N ILE A 53 0.57 -14.25 -2.14
CA ILE A 53 1.30 -15.53 -2.00
C ILE A 53 1.35 -16.02 -0.54
N GLY A 54 0.92 -15.19 0.41
CA GLY A 54 0.86 -15.55 1.83
C GLY A 54 0.14 -14.51 2.67
N GLY A 55 -0.09 -14.82 3.94
CA GLY A 55 -0.79 -13.96 4.89
C GLY A 55 -0.20 -14.03 6.29
N TYR A 56 -0.35 -12.95 7.05
CA TYR A 56 0.00 -12.83 8.45
C TYR A 56 -1.24 -12.53 9.27
N TYR A 57 -1.40 -13.27 10.36
CA TYR A 57 -2.51 -13.06 11.27
C TYR A 57 -2.36 -11.75 12.04
N GLY A 58 -3.49 -11.06 12.20
CA GLY A 58 -3.58 -9.90 13.05
C GLY A 58 -3.36 -10.25 14.52
N SER A 59 -2.95 -9.26 15.30
CA SER A 59 -2.89 -9.34 16.76
C SER A 59 -3.94 -8.42 17.38
N GLY A 60 -4.44 -8.76 18.57
CA GLY A 60 -5.41 -7.93 19.28
C GLY A 60 -6.83 -8.11 18.76
N ARG A 61 -7.49 -7.02 18.31
CA ARG A 61 -8.90 -7.04 17.88
C ARG A 61 -9.15 -7.89 16.62
N CYS A 62 -8.14 -8.01 15.76
CA CYS A 62 -8.18 -8.85 14.55
C CYS A 62 -7.46 -10.19 14.75
N GLY A 63 -7.41 -10.68 16.01
CA GLY A 63 -6.81 -11.97 16.33
C GLY A 63 -7.64 -13.11 15.73
N GLY A 64 -7.00 -13.95 14.91
CA GLY A 64 -7.67 -15.07 14.20
C GLY A 64 -7.91 -14.81 12.71
N GLU A 65 -7.72 -13.56 12.25
CA GLU A 65 -7.92 -13.19 10.85
C GLU A 65 -6.61 -12.76 10.18
N VAL A 66 -6.55 -12.88 8.86
CA VAL A 66 -5.36 -12.44 8.10
C VAL A 66 -5.45 -10.93 7.91
N ALA A 67 -4.57 -10.19 8.58
CA ALA A 67 -4.57 -8.72 8.55
C ALA A 67 -3.53 -8.13 7.58
N GLN A 68 -2.53 -8.92 7.19
CA GLN A 68 -1.48 -8.47 6.29
C GLN A 68 -1.17 -9.55 5.27
N PHE A 69 -0.88 -9.15 4.03
CA PHE A 69 -0.68 -10.03 2.89
C PHE A 69 0.76 -9.92 2.41
N LEU A 70 1.40 -11.06 2.19
CA LEU A 70 2.65 -11.15 1.44
C LEU A 70 2.28 -11.22 -0.05
N VAL A 71 2.75 -10.25 -0.83
CA VAL A 71 2.52 -10.21 -2.27
C VAL A 71 3.79 -10.56 -3.05
N GLY A 72 3.59 -11.13 -4.23
CA GLY A 72 4.67 -11.55 -5.12
C GLY A 72 4.40 -11.22 -6.58
N LEU A 73 5.50 -11.15 -7.34
CA LEU A 73 5.51 -10.93 -8.78
C LEU A 73 5.74 -12.25 -9.51
N ALA A 74 5.03 -12.46 -10.61
CA ALA A 74 5.21 -13.62 -11.46
C ALA A 74 6.47 -13.48 -12.33
N GLU A 75 7.33 -14.51 -12.35
CA GLU A 75 8.40 -14.59 -13.35
C GLU A 75 7.77 -14.75 -14.74
N ARG A 76 8.33 -14.09 -15.76
CA ARG A 76 7.81 -14.14 -17.14
C ARG A 76 7.73 -15.59 -17.61
N PRO A 77 6.54 -16.14 -17.88
CA PRO A 77 6.42 -17.51 -18.33
C PRO A 77 6.92 -17.67 -19.77
N SER A 78 7.28 -18.90 -20.13
CA SER A 78 7.40 -19.28 -21.53
C SER A 78 6.06 -19.07 -22.27
N PRO A 79 6.07 -18.81 -23.59
CA PRO A 79 4.84 -18.65 -24.36
C PRO A 79 3.89 -19.83 -24.13
N ASN A 80 2.61 -19.55 -23.94
CA ASN A 80 1.55 -20.55 -23.74
C ASN A 80 1.63 -21.36 -22.42
N THR A 81 2.33 -20.86 -21.40
CA THR A 81 2.39 -21.50 -20.08
C THR A 81 2.06 -20.53 -18.95
N HIS A 82 1.57 -21.06 -17.83
CA HIS A 82 1.36 -20.28 -16.62
C HIS A 82 2.68 -20.07 -15.86
N PRO A 83 2.85 -18.93 -15.16
CA PRO A 83 4.01 -18.68 -14.33
C PRO A 83 4.07 -19.70 -13.19
N LYS A 84 5.22 -20.37 -13.04
CA LYS A 84 5.46 -21.39 -12.00
C LYS A 84 6.27 -20.87 -10.83
N ARG A 85 6.95 -19.73 -11.00
CA ARG A 85 7.78 -19.11 -9.98
C ARG A 85 7.27 -17.72 -9.68
N PHE A 86 7.12 -17.45 -8.39
CA PHE A 86 6.74 -16.15 -7.87
C PHE A 86 7.85 -15.65 -6.95
N ILE A 87 8.21 -14.38 -7.11
CA ILE A 87 9.24 -13.72 -6.30
C ILE A 87 8.49 -12.87 -5.27
N SER A 88 8.77 -13.09 -3.99
CA SER A 88 8.21 -12.25 -2.93
C SER A 88 8.69 -10.81 -3.09
N PHE A 89 7.77 -9.86 -3.00
CA PHE A 89 8.05 -8.45 -3.25
C PHE A 89 7.90 -7.60 -1.99
N CYS A 90 6.69 -7.50 -1.44
CA CYS A 90 6.42 -6.68 -0.26
C CYS A 90 5.27 -7.24 0.58
N ARG A 91 5.08 -6.64 1.75
CA ARG A 91 3.92 -6.90 2.62
C ARG A 91 2.97 -5.70 2.55
N VAL A 92 1.69 -5.98 2.38
CA VAL A 92 0.62 -4.97 2.34
C VAL A 92 -0.37 -5.26 3.47
N GLY A 93 -0.75 -4.24 4.23
CA GLY A 93 -1.70 -4.38 5.35
C GLY A 93 -2.59 -3.16 5.56
N THR A 94 -2.64 -2.26 4.58
CA THR A 94 -3.40 -1.01 4.63
C THR A 94 -3.96 -0.72 3.24
N GLY A 95 -5.12 -0.09 3.15
CA GLY A 95 -5.74 0.30 1.88
C GLY A 95 -6.98 -0.51 1.50
N LEU A 96 -7.25 -1.60 2.22
CA LEU A 96 -8.54 -2.30 2.19
C LEU A 96 -9.44 -1.75 3.30
N SER A 97 -10.72 -1.62 3.00
CA SER A 97 -11.76 -1.39 4.00
C SER A 97 -12.04 -2.66 4.80
N ASP A 98 -12.65 -2.52 5.99
CA ASP A 98 -13.03 -3.65 6.83
C ASP A 98 -13.96 -4.63 6.07
N ASP A 99 -14.91 -4.12 5.29
CA ASP A 99 -15.85 -4.93 4.49
C ASP A 99 -15.15 -5.76 3.39
N GLU A 100 -14.12 -5.18 2.76
CA GLU A 100 -13.30 -5.88 1.75
C GLU A 100 -12.45 -6.97 2.39
N LEU A 101 -11.90 -6.69 3.58
CA LEU A 101 -11.11 -7.66 4.34
C LEU A 101 -11.98 -8.85 4.77
N ASP A 102 -13.18 -8.58 5.27
CA ASP A 102 -14.17 -9.60 5.66
C ASP A 102 -14.63 -10.46 4.47
N SER A 103 -14.68 -9.88 3.27
CA SER A 103 -14.99 -10.62 2.03
C SER A 103 -13.82 -11.51 1.57
N LEU A 104 -12.58 -11.12 1.87
CA LEU A 104 -11.36 -11.85 1.49
C LEU A 104 -11.03 -12.97 2.47
N ASN A 105 -11.21 -12.77 3.77
CA ASN A 105 -10.88 -13.74 4.82
C ASN A 105 -11.44 -15.17 4.58
N PRO A 106 -12.70 -15.37 4.14
CA PRO A 106 -13.25 -16.69 3.83
C PRO A 106 -12.47 -17.47 2.77
N HIS A 107 -11.82 -16.78 1.82
CA HIS A 107 -11.03 -17.44 0.77
C HIS A 107 -9.75 -18.08 1.32
N PHE A 108 -9.28 -17.61 2.48
CA PHE A 108 -8.09 -18.14 3.14
C PHE A 108 -8.39 -19.25 4.13
N GLN A 109 -9.65 -19.40 4.59
CA GLN A 109 -10.10 -20.42 5.56
C GLN A 109 -9.62 -21.85 5.26
N PRO A 110 -9.71 -22.37 4.00
CA PRO A 110 -9.27 -23.74 3.71
C PRO A 110 -7.77 -23.99 3.97
N TRP A 111 -6.96 -22.93 3.95
CA TRP A 111 -5.54 -23.00 4.24
C TRP A 111 -5.25 -22.86 5.74
N GLN A 112 -6.13 -22.22 6.50
CA GLN A 112 -6.05 -22.12 7.96
C GLN A 112 -6.27 -23.50 8.59
N ASP A 113 -7.35 -24.18 8.18
CA ASP A 113 -7.68 -25.54 8.63
C ASP A 113 -6.53 -26.53 8.38
N ARG A 114 -5.83 -26.38 7.25
CA ARG A 114 -4.69 -27.23 6.86
C ARG A 114 -3.46 -27.03 7.73
N LEU A 115 -3.28 -25.84 8.29
CA LEU A 115 -2.16 -25.49 9.15
C LEU A 115 -2.46 -25.75 10.64
N GLY A 116 -3.70 -26.18 10.96
CA GLY A 116 -4.14 -26.43 12.34
C GLY A 116 -4.23 -25.15 13.17
N LEU A 117 -4.51 -24.02 12.51
CA LEU A 117 -4.70 -22.70 13.11
C LEU A 117 -6.19 -22.38 13.24
#